data_AF-A0AAW1QI31-F1
#
_entry.id   AF-A0AAW1QI31-F1
#
_cell.length_a   1.000
_cell.length_b   1.000
_cell.length_c   1.000
_cell.angle_alpha   90.00
_cell.angle_beta   90.00
_cell.angle_gamma   90.00
#
_symmetry.space_group_name_H-M   'P 1'
#
loop_
_entity.id
_entity.type
_entity.pdbx_description
1 polymer ?
#
loop_
_entity_poly.entity_id
_entity_poly.type
_entity_poly.pdbx_seq_one_letter_code
_entity_poly.pdbx_strand_id
1 'polypeptide(L)'
;MHRRDARSSRTASDLLAEKRSLSVKHSRAWRSRQLSSKRLRSSGQTAEQFTEEQQVRQAADLTNQLKKAQPHQAAPVLRQLCCLLSTGNEDAVRFALESNLVNLLIKQLQRARGLKPADRRASLDAAWILTNVAAGEHGTAAAAVPAGPSLVAHLGAGLGLGVAQQCAWALGNLAGDCQEWSDKIEANGAILPLVRLLLGPLQHEHGALTLAAAQTAAWALSNILHGSGRQVGSMVGVPDCLEGLSRLLEQPPSQQLAQEAAWLLASAAAAASDAHLAVISRAGCFTHALTLLNNLRHHEASAPEACLGNTTAVPLLRAVGHALACGGPSTLEPIFSAQPKGACSIAEVLKHYCGPGQAACLQQEAAWALGSLCGLKDRIGSDAILMAGALEALLGLLHGSSTWLARREAAFAIANLSAGGAAGTGSPEMMLQICAWPTVLQTFLEFLSSEDQELVMLGLQWLEMFIRTVREPAKAALMSAGALQRLTCLQSATEVNLESQQMAAHLIPMFS
;
A
#
# COMPACT_ATOMS: atom_id res chain seq x y z
N MET A 1 -54.83 9.56 -16.90
CA MET A 1 -54.28 9.20 -15.58
C MET A 1 -53.84 7.74 -15.67
N HIS A 2 -52.61 7.42 -15.22
CA HIS A 2 -51.87 6.14 -15.28
C HIS A 2 -50.70 6.07 -16.27
N ARG A 3 -49.62 6.77 -15.92
CA ARG A 3 -48.26 6.25 -16.10
C ARG A 3 -48.06 5.16 -15.04
N ARG A 4 -47.79 3.92 -15.45
CA ARG A 4 -47.24 2.89 -14.56
C ARG A 4 -45.71 3.00 -14.60
N ASP A 5 -45.12 3.22 -13.44
CA ASP A 5 -43.69 3.25 -13.22
C ASP A 5 -43.07 1.89 -13.56
N ALA A 6 -42.17 1.87 -14.55
CA ALA A 6 -41.23 0.79 -14.77
C ALA A 6 -40.09 0.92 -13.74
N ARG A 7 -40.27 0.40 -12.53
CA ARG A 7 -39.15 0.06 -11.66
C ARG A 7 -38.65 -1.33 -12.05
N SER A 8 -37.47 -1.40 -12.66
CA SER A 8 -36.81 -2.67 -12.99
C SER A 8 -36.59 -3.49 -11.71
N SER A 9 -37.19 -4.68 -11.62
CA SER A 9 -36.88 -5.65 -10.57
C SER A 9 -35.47 -6.19 -10.77
N ARG A 10 -34.52 -5.80 -9.93
CA ARG A 10 -33.17 -6.41 -9.90
C ARG A 10 -33.32 -7.88 -9.51
N THR A 11 -32.67 -8.78 -10.23
CA THR A 11 -32.71 -10.22 -9.93
C THR A 11 -31.82 -10.55 -8.72
N ALA A 12 -32.04 -11.70 -8.07
CA ALA A 12 -31.15 -12.17 -7.00
C ALA A 12 -29.69 -12.31 -7.46
N SER A 13 -29.48 -12.67 -8.74
CA SER A 13 -28.17 -12.71 -9.40
C SER A 13 -27.51 -11.33 -9.47
N ASP A 14 -28.27 -10.26 -9.75
CA ASP A 14 -27.75 -8.88 -9.81
C ASP A 14 -27.30 -8.40 -8.42
N LEU A 15 -28.08 -8.73 -7.39
CA LEU A 15 -27.75 -8.41 -6.00
C LEU A 15 -26.50 -9.18 -5.52
N LEU A 16 -26.30 -10.43 -5.96
CA LEU A 16 -25.11 -11.23 -5.65
C LEU A 16 -23.86 -10.79 -6.41
N ALA A 17 -24.00 -10.30 -7.64
CA ALA A 17 -22.90 -9.67 -8.38
C ALA A 17 -22.49 -8.32 -7.75
N GLU A 18 -23.47 -7.52 -7.30
CA GLU A 18 -23.25 -6.30 -6.54
C GLU A 18 -22.53 -6.58 -5.21
N LYS A 19 -22.91 -7.65 -4.49
CA LYS A 19 -22.25 -8.08 -3.25
C LYS A 19 -20.82 -8.61 -3.46
N ARG A 20 -20.55 -9.33 -4.55
CA ARG A 20 -19.18 -9.70 -4.93
C ARG A 20 -18.32 -8.46 -5.23
N SER A 21 -18.89 -7.47 -5.91
CA SER A 21 -18.24 -6.17 -6.09
C SER A 21 -17.99 -5.45 -4.74
N LEU A 22 -18.90 -5.58 -3.76
CA LEU A 22 -18.70 -5.06 -2.40
C LEU A 22 -17.58 -5.80 -1.65
N SER A 23 -17.46 -7.13 -1.79
CA SER A 23 -16.34 -7.90 -1.22
C SER A 23 -14.98 -7.50 -1.81
N VAL A 24 -14.91 -7.23 -3.13
CA VAL A 24 -13.73 -6.64 -3.77
C VAL A 24 -13.43 -5.24 -3.21
N LYS A 25 -14.45 -4.42 -2.93
CA LYS A 25 -14.29 -3.10 -2.27
C LYS A 25 -13.83 -3.21 -0.81
N HIS A 26 -14.29 -4.22 -0.08
CA HIS A 26 -13.85 -4.51 1.30
C HIS A 26 -12.40 -4.97 1.34
N SER A 27 -12.02 -5.91 0.45
CA SER A 27 -10.63 -6.33 0.25
C SER A 27 -9.72 -5.15 -0.13
N ARG A 28 -10.21 -4.23 -0.97
CA ARG A 28 -9.56 -2.94 -1.29
C ARG A 28 -9.39 -2.05 -0.05
N ALA A 29 -10.44 -1.86 0.74
CA ALA A 29 -10.40 -1.01 1.94
C ALA A 29 -9.47 -1.59 3.01
N TRP A 30 -9.51 -2.92 3.21
CA TRP A 30 -8.62 -3.64 4.10
C TRP A 30 -7.16 -3.52 3.67
N ARG A 31 -6.84 -3.67 2.37
CA ARG A 31 -5.46 -3.48 1.87
C ARG A 31 -4.97 -2.05 1.89
N SER A 32 -5.85 -1.09 1.61
CA SER A 32 -5.51 0.33 1.74
C SER A 32 -5.11 0.65 3.19
N ARG A 33 -5.72 0.00 4.19
CA ARG A 33 -5.34 0.11 5.62
C ARG A 33 -4.03 -0.60 5.98
N GLN A 34 -3.57 -1.57 5.18
CA GLN A 34 -2.28 -2.26 5.38
C GLN A 34 -1.08 -1.44 4.91
N LEU A 35 -1.30 -0.37 4.13
CA LEU A 35 -0.30 0.68 3.93
C LEU A 35 -0.21 1.49 5.23
N SER A 36 0.35 0.92 6.30
CA SER A 36 0.51 1.68 7.54
C SER A 36 1.39 2.88 7.26
N SER A 37 0.90 4.04 7.65
CA SER A 37 1.76 5.20 7.76
C SER A 37 2.94 4.87 8.66
N LYS A 38 4.13 5.19 8.19
CA LYS A 38 5.36 5.01 8.94
C LYS A 38 5.75 6.35 9.56
N ARG A 39 6.06 6.34 10.86
CA ARG A 39 6.79 7.42 11.53
C ARG A 39 8.15 6.88 11.94
N LEU A 40 9.21 7.55 11.54
CA LEU A 40 10.59 7.11 11.74
C LEU A 40 11.38 8.22 12.44
N ARG A 41 12.05 7.85 13.54
CA ARG A 41 13.02 8.72 14.23
C ARG A 41 14.33 8.76 13.45
N SER A 42 15.04 9.88 13.51
CA SER A 42 16.38 9.99 12.95
C SER A 42 17.41 9.62 14.03
N SER A 43 18.22 8.59 13.78
CA SER A 43 19.14 8.00 14.77
C SER A 43 20.38 8.88 15.01
N GLY A 44 20.60 9.29 16.26
CA GLY A 44 21.84 9.96 16.68
C GLY A 44 22.97 8.97 17.00
N GLN A 45 24.23 9.41 16.90
CA GLN A 45 25.36 8.67 17.47
C GLN A 45 25.34 8.79 18.99
N THR A 46 25.39 7.63 19.67
CA THR A 46 25.67 7.37 21.09
C THR A 46 25.75 8.61 22.00
N ALA A 47 24.70 8.82 22.79
CA ALA A 47 24.82 9.64 24.00
C ALA A 47 25.62 8.85 25.05
N GLU A 48 26.58 9.52 25.69
CA GLU A 48 27.23 9.05 26.91
C GLU A 48 26.19 8.73 27.99
N GLN A 49 26.58 7.91 28.98
CA GLN A 49 25.75 7.37 30.07
C GLN A 49 25.20 8.49 31.00
N PHE A 50 24.25 9.30 30.53
CA PHE A 50 23.46 10.20 31.37
C PHE A 50 22.20 9.50 31.86
N THR A 51 21.84 9.71 33.13
CA THR A 51 20.54 9.28 33.66
C THR A 51 19.41 10.10 33.00
N GLU A 52 18.18 9.57 33.02
CA GLU A 52 17.02 10.26 32.43
C GLU A 52 16.81 11.66 33.02
N GLU A 53 16.97 11.82 34.35
CA GLU A 53 16.87 13.13 35.01
C GLU A 53 17.94 14.12 34.56
N GLN A 54 19.18 13.66 34.33
CA GLN A 54 20.27 14.50 33.83
C GLN A 54 19.96 14.98 32.41
N GLN A 55 19.37 14.12 31.58
CA GLN A 55 18.96 14.48 30.23
C GLN A 55 17.86 15.56 30.24
N VAL A 56 16.88 15.48 31.15
CA VAL A 56 15.84 16.53 31.27
C VAL A 56 16.45 17.87 31.67
N ARG A 57 17.34 17.89 32.68
CA ARG A 57 18.04 19.12 33.11
C ARG A 57 18.88 19.71 31.98
N GLN A 58 19.61 18.87 31.25
CA GLN A 58 20.42 19.31 30.12
C GLN A 58 19.56 19.86 28.97
N ALA A 59 18.40 19.26 28.68
CA ALA A 59 17.48 19.77 27.68
C ALA A 59 16.95 21.16 28.06
N ALA A 60 16.64 21.37 29.34
CA ALA A 60 16.25 22.66 29.88
C ALA A 60 17.33 23.73 29.69
N ASP A 61 18.56 23.41 30.10
CA ASP A 61 19.70 24.33 30.02
C ASP A 61 20.03 24.69 28.58
N LEU A 62 20.09 23.71 27.67
CA LEU A 62 20.36 23.93 26.26
C LEU A 62 19.25 24.74 25.59
N THR A 63 17.98 24.49 25.91
CA THR A 63 16.86 25.27 25.37
C THR A 63 16.95 26.73 25.85
N ASN A 64 17.31 26.96 27.12
CA ASN A 64 17.49 28.31 27.66
C ASN A 64 18.72 29.02 27.08
N GLN A 65 19.81 28.29 26.81
CA GLN A 65 20.96 28.83 26.07
C GLN A 65 20.55 29.23 24.66
N LEU A 66 19.79 28.40 23.95
CA LEU A 66 19.31 28.68 22.59
C LEU A 66 18.43 29.93 22.53
N LYS A 67 17.59 30.19 23.55
CA LYS A 67 16.79 31.42 23.66
C LYS A 67 17.65 32.69 23.68
N LYS A 68 18.82 32.63 24.31
CA LYS A 68 19.73 33.77 24.52
C LYS A 68 20.82 33.85 23.44
N ALA A 69 21.02 32.78 22.68
CA ALA A 69 22.10 32.66 21.72
C ALA A 69 21.97 33.66 20.55
N GLN A 70 23.10 34.27 20.19
CA GLN A 70 23.23 34.96 18.90
C GLN A 70 23.29 33.93 17.75
N PRO A 71 22.99 34.32 16.49
CA PRO A 71 22.93 33.37 15.36
C PRO A 71 24.19 32.48 15.21
N HIS A 72 25.38 33.05 15.42
CA HIS A 72 26.65 32.31 15.32
C HIS A 72 26.89 31.33 16.48
N GLN A 73 26.17 31.48 17.60
CA GLN A 73 26.26 30.60 18.78
C GLN A 73 25.18 29.52 18.77
N ALA A 74 24.18 29.61 17.90
CA ALA A 74 23.05 28.68 17.87
C ALA A 74 23.47 27.28 17.39
N ALA A 75 24.39 27.17 16.43
CA ALA A 75 24.80 25.89 15.84
C ALA A 75 25.32 24.86 16.87
N PRO A 76 26.29 25.16 17.75
CA PRO A 76 26.77 24.18 18.73
C PRO A 76 25.69 23.79 19.75
N VAL A 77 24.84 24.73 20.17
CA VAL A 77 23.74 24.46 21.12
C VAL A 77 22.69 23.54 20.48
N LEU A 78 22.31 23.82 19.23
CA LEU A 78 21.39 22.97 18.46
C LEU A 78 21.96 21.58 18.25
N ARG A 79 23.27 21.46 18.00
CA ARG A 79 23.91 20.15 17.84
C ARG A 79 23.81 19.31 19.11
N GLN A 80 24.10 19.91 20.27
CA GLN A 80 23.99 19.22 21.55
C GLN A 80 22.54 18.83 21.85
N LEU A 81 21.59 19.74 21.62
CA LEU A 81 20.17 19.48 21.81
C LEU A 81 19.66 18.39 20.86
N CYS A 82 20.12 18.38 19.61
CA CYS A 82 19.80 17.36 18.62
C CYS A 82 20.27 15.98 19.06
N CYS A 83 21.51 15.85 19.53
CA CYS A 83 22.02 14.58 20.05
C CYS A 83 21.20 14.11 21.26
N LEU A 84 20.93 15.03 22.20
CA LEU A 84 20.18 14.73 23.41
C LEU A 84 18.75 14.26 23.14
N LEU A 85 18.01 14.96 22.27
CA LEU A 85 16.61 14.60 21.96
C LEU A 85 16.49 13.39 21.03
N SER A 86 17.61 12.89 20.48
CA SER A 86 17.64 11.66 19.69
C SER A 86 17.73 10.38 20.54
N THR A 87 17.90 10.48 21.86
CA THR A 87 18.03 9.32 22.76
C THR A 87 16.72 8.57 23.00
N GLY A 88 15.57 9.20 22.71
CA GLY A 88 14.26 8.62 22.97
C GLY A 88 13.60 9.07 24.27
N ASN A 89 14.27 9.86 25.10
CA ASN A 89 13.72 10.35 26.38
C ASN A 89 12.56 11.35 26.14
N GLU A 90 11.33 10.91 26.41
CA GLU A 90 10.13 11.69 26.16
C GLU A 90 9.94 12.85 27.14
N ASP A 91 10.42 12.73 28.38
CA ASP A 91 10.33 13.81 29.37
C ASP A 91 11.24 14.98 28.98
N ALA A 92 12.43 14.68 28.46
CA ALA A 92 13.34 15.69 27.93
C ALA A 92 12.75 16.42 26.72
N VAL A 93 12.07 15.69 25.83
CA VAL A 93 11.33 16.28 24.70
C VAL A 93 10.20 17.16 25.22
N ARG A 94 9.35 16.66 26.13
CA ARG A 94 8.20 17.39 26.68
C ARG A 94 8.63 18.71 27.33
N PHE A 95 9.65 18.67 28.19
CA PHE A 95 10.18 19.86 28.85
C PHE A 95 10.69 20.90 27.84
N ALA A 96 11.41 20.44 26.80
CA ALA A 96 11.90 21.34 25.77
C ALA A 96 10.74 21.98 24.98
N LEU A 97 9.68 21.22 24.69
CA LEU A 97 8.45 21.73 24.04
C LEU A 97 7.74 22.77 24.91
N GLU A 98 7.55 22.53 26.20
CA GLU A 98 7.00 23.50 27.17
C GLU A 98 7.86 24.78 27.25
N SER A 99 9.17 24.62 27.03
CA SER A 99 10.13 25.72 26.93
C SER A 99 10.11 26.46 25.59
N ASN A 100 9.07 26.27 24.76
CA ASN A 100 8.85 26.93 23.47
C ASN A 100 9.90 26.59 22.39
N LEU A 101 10.46 25.37 22.45
CA LEU A 101 11.50 24.91 21.53
C LEU A 101 11.09 25.06 20.05
N VAL A 102 9.88 24.64 19.67
CA VAL A 102 9.45 24.64 18.26
C VAL A 102 9.53 26.03 17.64
N ASN A 103 9.09 27.08 18.36
CA ASN A 103 9.17 28.45 17.88
C ASN A 103 10.63 28.93 17.72
N LEU A 104 11.56 28.44 18.53
CA LEU A 104 13.00 28.72 18.37
C LEU A 104 13.55 28.04 17.12
N LEU A 105 13.16 26.80 16.85
CA LEU A 105 13.57 26.04 15.67
C LEU A 105 13.01 26.68 14.38
N ILE A 106 11.74 27.10 14.39
CA ILE A 106 11.13 27.85 13.27
C ILE A 106 11.90 29.13 12.99
N LYS A 107 12.19 29.93 14.03
CA LYS A 107 13.00 31.16 13.89
C LYS A 107 14.39 30.85 13.35
N GLN A 108 15.00 29.73 13.76
CA GLN A 108 16.31 29.33 13.24
C GLN A 108 16.25 29.03 11.73
N LEU A 109 15.27 28.24 11.29
CA LEU A 109 15.06 27.95 9.87
C LEU A 109 14.80 29.23 9.07
N GLN A 110 13.95 30.13 9.56
CA GLN A 110 13.64 31.41 8.88
C GLN A 110 14.82 32.38 8.79
N ARG A 111 15.78 32.30 9.72
CA ARG A 111 16.98 33.15 9.75
C ARG A 111 18.06 32.65 8.80
N ALA A 112 18.02 31.39 8.38
CA ALA A 112 18.98 30.81 7.47
C ALA A 112 18.81 31.39 6.05
N ARG A 113 19.29 32.62 5.86
CA ARG A 113 19.21 33.37 4.59
C ARG A 113 20.50 33.28 3.76
N GLY A 114 21.42 32.40 4.10
CA GLY A 114 22.73 32.31 3.45
C GLY A 114 23.34 30.92 3.39
N LEU A 115 24.21 30.71 2.40
CA LEU A 115 24.95 29.46 2.17
C LEU A 115 26.12 29.23 3.15
N LYS A 116 26.23 30.02 4.22
CA LYS A 116 27.33 29.88 5.19
C LYS A 116 27.27 28.48 5.82
N PRO A 117 28.43 27.81 6.02
CA PRO A 117 28.45 26.47 6.60
C PRO A 117 27.77 26.35 7.97
N ALA A 118 27.92 27.38 8.83
CA ALA A 118 27.30 27.40 10.14
C ALA A 118 25.76 27.48 10.08
N ASP A 119 25.21 28.28 9.17
CA ASP A 119 23.76 28.42 8.99
C ASP A 119 23.14 27.12 8.46
N ARG A 120 23.83 26.46 7.51
CA ARG A 120 23.44 25.13 7.00
C ARG A 120 23.46 24.07 8.10
N ARG A 121 24.51 24.03 8.92
CA ARG A 121 24.62 23.08 10.04
C ARG A 121 23.50 23.30 11.06
N ALA A 122 23.27 24.54 11.47
CA ALA A 122 22.23 24.87 12.43
C ALA A 122 20.82 24.55 11.89
N SER A 123 20.57 24.77 10.60
CA SER A 123 19.29 24.42 9.96
C SER A 123 19.10 22.91 9.88
N LEU A 124 20.18 22.17 9.62
CA LEU A 124 20.16 20.71 9.62
C LEU A 124 19.80 20.16 11.01
N ASP A 125 20.50 20.62 12.06
CA ASP A 125 20.23 20.17 13.43
C ASP A 125 18.82 20.62 13.90
N ALA A 126 18.35 21.81 13.49
CA ALA A 126 16.98 22.26 13.78
C ALA A 126 15.92 21.40 13.09
N ALA A 127 16.10 21.07 11.81
CA ALA A 127 15.21 20.18 11.07
C ALA A 127 15.22 18.77 11.66
N TRP A 128 16.38 18.26 12.08
CA TRP A 128 16.51 16.95 12.73
C TRP A 128 15.72 16.89 14.05
N ILE A 129 15.83 17.91 14.90
CA ILE A 129 15.03 17.98 16.13
C ILE A 129 13.53 17.94 15.80
N LEU A 130 13.08 18.72 14.80
CA LEU A 130 11.68 18.70 14.35
C LEU A 130 11.26 17.32 13.81
N THR A 131 12.13 16.61 13.08
CA THR A 131 11.88 15.24 12.62
C THR A 131 11.59 14.29 13.79
N ASN A 132 12.36 14.38 14.87
CA ASN A 132 12.18 13.53 16.04
C ASN A 132 10.93 13.90 16.85
N VAL A 133 10.60 15.19 16.95
CA VAL A 133 9.32 15.64 17.55
C VAL A 133 8.15 15.10 16.72
N ALA A 134 8.20 15.22 15.38
CA ALA A 134 7.17 14.70 14.48
C ALA A 134 7.04 13.16 14.51
N ALA A 135 8.11 12.44 14.88
CA ALA A 135 8.10 10.99 15.03
C ALA A 135 7.56 10.50 16.38
N GLY A 136 7.33 11.40 17.35
CA GLY A 136 6.75 11.06 18.65
C GLY A 136 5.27 10.68 18.56
N GLU A 137 4.65 10.37 19.71
CA GLU A 137 3.20 10.17 19.80
C GLU A 137 2.41 11.39 19.31
N HIS A 138 1.12 11.20 19.00
CA HIS A 138 0.26 12.21 18.39
C HIS A 138 0.37 13.59 19.08
N GLY A 139 0.31 13.65 20.42
CA GLY A 139 0.43 14.91 21.16
C GLY A 139 1.79 15.61 20.99
N THR A 140 2.87 14.83 20.96
CA THR A 140 4.24 15.34 20.72
C THR A 140 4.41 15.79 19.27
N ALA A 141 3.94 15.00 18.31
CA ALA A 141 4.01 15.31 16.89
C ALA A 141 3.20 16.58 16.54
N ALA A 142 2.05 16.79 17.20
CA ALA A 142 1.22 17.97 17.03
C ALA A 142 2.01 19.27 17.30
N ALA A 143 2.99 19.24 18.20
CA ALA A 143 3.82 20.40 18.49
C ALA A 143 4.67 20.84 17.28
N ALA A 144 5.01 19.94 16.36
CA ALA A 144 5.79 20.27 15.16
C ALA A 144 4.94 20.78 13.97
N VAL A 145 3.61 20.65 14.01
CA VAL A 145 2.70 21.10 12.94
C VAL A 145 2.89 22.58 12.56
N PRO A 146 3.05 23.53 13.51
CA PRO A 146 3.31 24.94 13.17
C PRO A 146 4.59 25.18 12.35
N ALA A 147 5.55 24.24 12.36
CA ALA A 147 6.77 24.34 11.57
C ALA A 147 6.59 23.99 10.09
N GLY A 148 5.44 23.42 9.70
CA GLY A 148 5.14 22.95 8.34
C GLY A 148 5.53 23.92 7.22
N PRO A 149 5.07 25.18 7.23
CA PRO A 149 5.45 26.16 6.19
C PRO A 149 6.95 26.40 6.09
N SER A 150 7.65 26.45 7.23
CA SER A 150 9.10 26.60 7.25
C SER A 150 9.83 25.35 6.77
N LEU A 151 9.33 24.14 7.07
CA LEU A 151 9.89 22.90 6.52
C LEU A 151 9.73 22.85 4.99
N VAL A 152 8.56 23.21 4.46
CA VAL A 152 8.30 23.23 3.01
C VAL A 152 9.22 24.23 2.29
N ALA A 153 9.42 25.42 2.86
CA ALA A 153 10.32 26.43 2.28
C ALA A 153 11.77 25.94 2.11
N HIS A 154 12.20 24.95 2.89
CA HIS A 154 13.56 24.41 2.89
C HIS A 154 13.70 23.06 2.17
N LEU A 155 12.66 22.59 1.48
CA LEU A 155 12.76 21.41 0.59
C LEU A 155 13.59 21.70 -0.68
N GLY A 156 13.76 22.97 -1.04
CA GLY A 156 14.67 23.36 -2.12
C GLY A 156 16.14 23.22 -1.73
N ALA A 157 17.02 23.01 -2.70
CA ALA A 157 18.46 22.86 -2.46
C ALA A 157 19.19 24.14 -1.97
N GLY A 158 18.47 25.22 -1.64
CA GLY A 158 19.03 26.51 -1.21
C GLY A 158 19.92 26.44 0.04
N LEU A 159 19.64 25.52 0.97
CA LEU A 159 20.51 25.22 2.14
C LEU A 159 21.27 23.88 2.01
N GLY A 160 21.20 23.25 0.85
CA GLY A 160 21.79 21.94 0.56
C GLY A 160 20.86 20.75 0.79
N LEU A 161 21.15 19.64 0.10
CA LEU A 161 20.31 18.43 0.09
C LEU A 161 20.12 17.80 1.46
N GLY A 162 21.10 17.91 2.37
CA GLY A 162 20.95 17.35 3.73
C GLY A 162 19.83 18.02 4.54
N VAL A 163 19.67 19.34 4.40
CA VAL A 163 18.57 20.07 5.06
C VAL A 163 17.25 19.71 4.39
N ALA A 164 17.21 19.69 3.05
CA ALA A 164 16.02 19.33 2.29
C ALA A 164 15.54 17.90 2.62
N GLN A 165 16.45 16.93 2.71
CA GLN A 165 16.17 15.57 3.13
C GLN A 165 15.55 15.54 4.54
N GLN A 166 16.14 16.24 5.52
CA GLN A 166 15.59 16.27 6.87
C GLN A 166 14.22 16.95 6.94
N CYS A 167 14.00 18.02 6.18
CA CYS A 167 12.69 18.64 6.07
C CYS A 167 11.65 17.70 5.45
N ALA A 168 12.02 16.96 4.40
CA ALA A 168 11.15 15.94 3.81
C ALA A 168 10.79 14.84 4.81
N TRP A 169 11.76 14.42 5.65
CA TRP A 169 11.52 13.44 6.71
C TRP A 169 10.52 13.94 7.75
N ALA A 170 10.72 15.14 8.29
CA ALA A 170 9.79 15.75 9.24
C ALA A 170 8.36 15.86 8.68
N LEU A 171 8.23 16.29 7.43
CA LEU A 171 6.94 16.37 6.74
C LEU A 171 6.31 14.99 6.53
N GLY A 172 7.08 13.99 6.14
CA GLY A 172 6.58 12.63 5.99
C GLY A 172 6.08 12.03 7.31
N ASN A 173 6.76 12.30 8.43
CA ASN A 173 6.29 11.89 9.77
C ASN A 173 4.95 12.55 10.12
N LEU A 174 4.80 13.86 9.89
CA LEU A 174 3.56 14.59 10.16
C LEU A 174 2.41 14.15 9.25
N ALA A 175 2.67 14.00 7.94
CA ALA A 175 1.67 13.53 6.98
C ALA A 175 1.21 12.11 7.32
N GLY A 176 2.13 11.31 7.86
CA GLY A 176 1.83 9.98 8.32
C GLY A 176 0.97 9.90 9.59
N ASP A 177 0.88 10.95 10.39
CA ASP A 177 0.16 10.85 11.66
C ASP A 177 -1.37 10.85 11.46
N CYS A 178 -1.88 11.79 10.68
CA CYS A 178 -3.31 11.88 10.36
C CYS A 178 -3.59 12.64 9.05
N GLN A 179 -4.79 12.42 8.49
CA GLN A 179 -5.20 13.05 7.23
C GLN A 179 -5.20 14.59 7.30
N GLU A 180 -5.60 15.18 8.43
CA GLU A 180 -5.65 16.64 8.59
C GLU A 180 -4.29 17.29 8.37
N TRP A 181 -3.22 16.68 8.88
CA TRP A 181 -1.87 17.23 8.74
C TRP A 181 -1.32 16.95 7.34
N SER A 182 -1.65 15.81 6.75
CA SER A 182 -1.37 15.53 5.33
C SER A 182 -1.98 16.59 4.41
N ASP A 183 -3.26 16.95 4.62
CA ASP A 183 -3.96 17.99 3.85
C ASP A 183 -3.30 19.37 4.04
N LYS A 184 -2.91 19.72 5.27
CA LYS A 184 -2.18 20.97 5.56
C LYS A 184 -0.82 21.02 4.88
N ILE A 185 -0.09 19.91 4.83
CA ILE A 185 1.22 19.81 4.17
C ILE A 185 1.07 19.97 2.66
N GLU A 186 0.07 19.34 2.05
CA GLU A 186 -0.29 19.56 0.64
C GLU A 186 -0.61 21.05 0.41
N ALA A 187 -1.48 21.64 1.23
CA ALA A 187 -1.92 23.04 1.09
C ALA A 187 -0.75 24.04 1.23
N ASN A 188 0.28 23.70 2.00
CA ASN A 188 1.51 24.48 2.10
C ASN A 188 2.43 24.36 0.86
N GLY A 189 2.08 23.53 -0.13
CA GLY A 189 2.79 23.40 -1.40
C GLY A 189 3.93 22.39 -1.40
N ALA A 190 3.91 21.37 -0.53
CA ALA A 190 5.00 20.41 -0.37
C ALA A 190 5.24 19.48 -1.57
N ILE A 191 4.19 19.17 -2.36
CA ILE A 191 4.27 18.11 -3.39
C ILE A 191 5.29 18.43 -4.48
N LEU A 192 5.25 19.62 -5.08
CA LEU A 192 6.19 20.01 -6.15
C LEU A 192 7.67 19.90 -5.74
N PRO A 193 8.13 20.49 -4.63
CA PRO A 193 9.53 20.37 -4.22
C PRO A 193 9.91 18.94 -3.81
N LEU A 194 9.00 18.14 -3.23
CA LEU A 194 9.26 16.72 -2.96
C LEU A 194 9.45 15.92 -4.24
N VAL A 195 8.64 16.14 -5.28
CA VAL A 195 8.82 15.51 -6.59
C VAL A 195 10.18 15.90 -7.19
N ARG A 196 10.60 17.16 -7.07
CA ARG A 196 11.94 17.57 -7.54
C ARG A 196 13.07 16.84 -6.80
N LEU A 197 12.95 16.62 -5.49
CA LEU A 197 13.92 15.83 -4.73
C LEU A 197 13.94 14.36 -5.18
N LEU A 198 12.76 13.77 -5.40
CA LEU A 198 12.61 12.41 -5.92
C LEU A 198 13.33 12.23 -7.27
N LEU A 199 13.19 13.20 -8.17
CA LEU A 199 13.76 13.14 -9.52
C LEU A 199 15.23 13.59 -9.60
N GLY A 200 15.81 14.09 -8.50
CA GLY A 200 17.19 14.56 -8.44
C GLY A 200 18.23 13.57 -9.02
N PRO A 201 18.16 12.26 -8.72
CA PRO A 201 19.05 11.25 -9.30
C PRO A 201 19.00 11.15 -10.83
N LEU A 202 17.91 11.57 -11.49
CA LEU A 202 17.80 11.53 -12.95
C LEU A 202 18.44 12.74 -13.64
N GLN A 203 18.77 13.79 -12.88
CA GLN A 203 19.23 15.09 -13.40
C GLN A 203 20.70 15.37 -13.06
N HIS A 204 21.23 14.74 -12.02
CA HIS A 204 22.55 15.00 -11.46
C HIS A 204 23.33 13.69 -11.25
N GLU A 205 24.64 13.78 -11.00
CA GLU A 205 25.44 12.61 -10.63
C GLU A 205 24.87 11.89 -9.39
N HIS A 206 24.96 10.55 -9.41
CA HIS A 206 24.43 9.65 -8.38
C HIS A 206 25.23 9.69 -7.06
N GLY A 207 25.29 10.85 -6.40
CA GLY A 207 25.87 10.98 -5.06
C GLY A 207 25.00 10.32 -3.99
N ALA A 208 25.61 9.76 -2.96
CA ALA A 208 24.91 9.09 -1.85
C ALA A 208 23.83 9.99 -1.20
N LEU A 209 24.11 11.29 -1.05
CA LEU A 209 23.16 12.26 -0.49
C LEU A 209 21.98 12.53 -1.43
N THR A 210 22.21 12.54 -2.75
CA THR A 210 21.14 12.67 -3.76
C THR A 210 20.20 11.47 -3.71
N LEU A 211 20.76 10.27 -3.61
CA LEU A 211 19.97 9.03 -3.47
C LEU A 211 19.17 9.01 -2.16
N ALA A 212 19.79 9.40 -1.04
CA ALA A 212 19.11 9.47 0.25
C ALA A 212 17.96 10.49 0.26
N ALA A 213 18.19 11.68 -0.32
CA ALA A 213 17.15 12.71 -0.45
C ALA A 213 15.97 12.23 -1.31
N ALA A 214 16.24 11.54 -2.42
CA ALA A 214 15.21 10.98 -3.28
C ALA A 214 14.39 9.87 -2.59
N GLN A 215 15.06 8.98 -1.85
CA GLN A 215 14.42 7.93 -1.05
C GLN A 215 13.48 8.54 0.01
N THR A 216 13.98 9.51 0.79
CA THR A 216 13.16 10.20 1.79
C THR A 216 12.00 10.97 1.15
N ALA A 217 12.19 11.56 -0.03
CA ALA A 217 11.12 12.25 -0.75
C ALA A 217 10.03 11.29 -1.25
N ALA A 218 10.39 10.14 -1.83
CA ALA A 218 9.44 9.10 -2.22
C ALA A 218 8.64 8.60 -1.02
N TRP A 219 9.33 8.32 0.10
CA TRP A 219 8.69 7.92 1.35
C TRP A 219 7.71 8.99 1.87
N ALA A 220 8.13 10.25 1.94
CA ALA A 220 7.29 11.35 2.40
C ALA A 220 6.07 11.56 1.50
N LEU A 221 6.25 11.50 0.17
CA LEU A 221 5.15 11.50 -0.79
C LEU A 221 4.21 10.32 -0.55
N SER A 222 4.72 9.12 -0.30
CA SER A 222 3.87 7.94 -0.05
C SER A 222 2.96 8.10 1.17
N ASN A 223 3.43 8.78 2.23
CA ASN A 223 2.63 9.13 3.40
C ASN A 223 1.63 10.26 3.09
N ILE A 224 2.02 11.26 2.29
CA ILE A 224 1.11 12.34 1.86
C ILE A 224 -0.05 11.77 1.04
N LEU A 225 0.20 10.86 0.08
CA LEU A 225 -0.85 10.34 -0.80
C LEU A 225 -1.84 9.38 -0.12
N HIS A 226 -1.60 8.99 1.13
CA HIS A 226 -2.35 7.95 1.80
C HIS A 226 -3.80 8.38 2.07
N GLY A 227 -4.77 7.80 1.35
CA GLY A 227 -6.21 7.95 1.64
C GLY A 227 -6.95 9.05 0.88
N SER A 228 -6.28 9.83 0.02
CA SER A 228 -6.92 10.93 -0.72
C SER A 228 -6.58 10.94 -2.21
N GLY A 229 -7.60 10.75 -3.05
CA GLY A 229 -7.45 10.90 -4.51
C GLY A 229 -7.07 12.32 -4.95
N ARG A 230 -7.34 13.34 -4.12
CA ARG A 230 -6.96 14.74 -4.39
C ARG A 230 -5.44 14.89 -4.46
N GLN A 231 -4.73 14.34 -3.47
CA GLN A 231 -3.28 14.43 -3.35
C GLN A 231 -2.58 13.68 -4.50
N VAL A 232 -3.17 12.56 -4.94
CA VAL A 232 -2.72 11.85 -6.16
C VAL A 232 -2.83 12.76 -7.39
N GLY A 233 -3.97 13.45 -7.54
CA GLY A 233 -4.17 14.42 -8.62
C GLY A 233 -3.13 15.55 -8.59
N SER A 234 -2.83 16.09 -7.42
CA SER A 234 -1.80 17.12 -7.24
C SER A 234 -0.40 16.63 -7.64
N MET A 235 -0.03 15.39 -7.29
CA MET A 235 1.26 14.80 -7.71
C MET A 235 1.30 14.54 -9.22
N VAL A 236 0.24 13.95 -9.79
CA VAL A 236 0.13 13.68 -11.23
C VAL A 236 0.20 14.98 -12.05
N GLY A 237 -0.31 16.09 -11.51
CA GLY A 237 -0.23 17.41 -12.13
C GLY A 237 1.15 18.07 -12.10
N VAL A 238 2.13 17.52 -11.37
CA VAL A 238 3.50 18.05 -11.37
C VAL A 238 4.21 17.66 -12.68
N PRO A 239 4.82 18.63 -13.42
CA PRO A 239 5.57 18.34 -14.63
C PRO A 239 6.64 17.26 -14.41
N ASP A 240 6.78 16.37 -15.39
CA ASP A 240 7.75 15.26 -15.43
C ASP A 240 7.65 14.23 -14.28
N CYS A 241 6.68 14.36 -13.36
CA CYS A 241 6.57 13.48 -12.21
C CYS A 241 6.41 12.01 -12.60
N LEU A 242 5.49 11.72 -13.50
CA LEU A 242 5.18 10.34 -13.89
C LEU A 242 6.24 9.74 -14.79
N GLU A 243 6.77 10.52 -15.74
CA GLU A 243 7.88 10.09 -16.58
C GLU A 243 9.13 9.78 -15.74
N GLY A 244 9.43 10.66 -14.78
CA GLY A 244 10.52 10.46 -13.84
C GLY A 244 10.32 9.24 -12.95
N LEU A 245 9.12 9.05 -12.38
CA LEU A 245 8.80 7.85 -11.60
C LEU A 245 8.91 6.57 -12.44
N SER A 246 8.46 6.62 -13.70
CA SER A 246 8.56 5.53 -14.66
C SER A 246 10.02 5.12 -14.89
N ARG A 247 10.89 6.10 -15.16
CA ARG A 247 12.34 5.89 -15.34
C ARG A 247 13.03 5.36 -14.08
N LEU A 248 12.64 5.83 -12.90
CA LEU A 248 13.15 5.30 -11.62
C LEU A 248 12.78 3.83 -11.39
N LEU A 249 11.65 3.37 -11.93
CA LEU A 249 11.23 1.97 -11.88
C LEU A 249 11.90 1.12 -12.97
N GLU A 250 12.15 1.70 -14.14
CA GLU A 250 12.81 1.03 -15.26
C GLU A 250 14.30 0.76 -14.97
N GLN A 251 15.02 1.79 -14.52
CA GLN A 251 16.46 1.75 -14.28
C GLN A 251 16.78 2.40 -12.93
N PRO A 252 16.43 1.75 -11.80
CA PRO A 252 16.66 2.32 -10.49
C PRO A 252 18.17 2.49 -10.21
N PRO A 253 18.62 3.69 -9.80
CA PRO A 253 20.02 3.91 -9.40
C PRO A 253 20.48 3.09 -8.19
N SER A 254 19.54 2.65 -7.34
CA SER A 254 19.80 1.73 -6.22
C SER A 254 18.56 0.92 -5.85
N GLN A 255 18.75 -0.23 -5.21
CA GLN A 255 17.65 -1.08 -4.75
C GLN A 255 16.73 -0.36 -3.74
N GLN A 256 17.30 0.45 -2.84
CA GLN A 256 16.53 1.21 -1.86
C GLN A 256 15.64 2.26 -2.53
N LEU A 257 16.14 2.95 -3.56
CA LEU A 257 15.32 3.90 -4.31
C LEU A 257 14.24 3.19 -5.13
N ALA A 258 14.53 2.02 -5.71
CA ALA A 258 13.53 1.18 -6.36
C ALA A 258 12.38 0.81 -5.40
N GLN A 259 12.72 0.44 -4.16
CA GLN A 259 11.75 0.12 -3.13
C GLN A 259 10.86 1.32 -2.77
N GLU A 260 11.44 2.49 -2.53
CA GLU A 260 10.64 3.68 -2.18
C GLU A 260 9.81 4.19 -3.36
N ALA A 261 10.33 4.12 -4.59
CA ALA A 261 9.55 4.41 -5.79
C ALA A 261 8.36 3.44 -5.97
N ALA A 262 8.57 2.15 -5.66
CA ALA A 262 7.50 1.17 -5.69
C ALA A 262 6.43 1.43 -4.61
N TRP A 263 6.82 1.81 -3.39
CA TRP A 263 5.86 2.21 -2.34
C TRP A 263 5.08 3.45 -2.74
N LEU A 264 5.74 4.45 -3.34
CA LEU A 264 5.05 5.63 -3.86
C LEU A 264 4.01 5.26 -4.92
N LEU A 265 4.36 4.39 -5.88
CA LEU A 265 3.42 3.90 -6.89
C LEU A 265 2.27 3.12 -6.24
N ALA A 266 2.53 2.28 -5.23
CA ALA A 266 1.50 1.53 -4.52
C ALA A 266 0.51 2.46 -3.78
N SER A 267 1.02 3.47 -3.06
CA SER A 267 0.19 4.48 -2.40
C SER A 267 -0.64 5.28 -3.40
N ALA A 268 -0.03 5.69 -4.52
CA ALA A 268 -0.74 6.39 -5.58
C ALA A 268 -1.86 5.52 -6.18
N ALA A 269 -1.57 4.25 -6.50
CA ALA A 269 -2.55 3.34 -7.08
C ALA A 269 -3.72 3.02 -6.13
N ALA A 270 -3.45 2.92 -4.82
CA ALA A 270 -4.48 2.65 -3.81
C ALA A 270 -5.50 3.81 -3.67
N ALA A 271 -5.00 5.05 -3.67
CA ALA A 271 -5.81 6.27 -3.51
C ALA A 271 -6.35 6.83 -4.84
N ALA A 272 -5.83 6.38 -5.97
CA ALA A 272 -6.21 6.85 -7.30
C ALA A 272 -7.69 6.58 -7.67
N SER A 273 -8.26 7.49 -8.45
CA SER A 273 -9.43 7.21 -9.29
C SER A 273 -8.98 6.45 -10.54
N ASP A 274 -9.92 5.85 -11.28
CA ASP A 274 -9.59 5.23 -12.57
C ASP A 274 -8.96 6.24 -13.55
N ALA A 275 -9.40 7.50 -13.55
CA ALA A 275 -8.80 8.55 -14.37
C ALA A 275 -7.33 8.81 -13.99
N HIS A 276 -7.00 8.80 -12.70
CA HIS A 276 -5.60 8.91 -12.25
C HIS A 276 -4.79 7.67 -12.67
N LEU A 277 -5.34 6.46 -12.49
CA LEU A 277 -4.69 5.22 -12.88
C LEU A 277 -4.40 5.19 -14.40
N ALA A 278 -5.31 5.68 -15.23
CA ALA A 278 -5.13 5.74 -16.68
C ALA A 278 -3.97 6.65 -17.09
N VAL A 279 -3.79 7.78 -16.40
CA VAL A 279 -2.65 8.68 -16.65
C VAL A 279 -1.33 8.05 -16.19
N ILE A 280 -1.31 7.44 -15.00
CA ILE A 280 -0.15 6.71 -14.46
C ILE A 280 0.25 5.54 -15.39
N SER A 281 -0.75 4.82 -15.91
CA SER A 281 -0.57 3.71 -16.85
C SER A 281 0.05 4.15 -18.17
N ARG A 282 -0.46 5.24 -18.78
CA ARG A 282 0.09 5.79 -20.03
C ARG A 282 1.53 6.30 -19.89
N ALA A 283 1.94 6.74 -18.70
CA ALA A 283 3.32 7.12 -18.43
C ALA A 283 4.27 5.89 -18.28
N GLY A 284 3.74 4.66 -18.34
CA GLY A 284 4.54 3.44 -18.27
C GLY A 284 4.89 2.98 -16.86
N CYS A 285 4.40 3.63 -15.79
CA CYS A 285 4.78 3.28 -14.42
C CYS A 285 4.46 1.81 -14.06
N PHE A 286 3.27 1.31 -14.45
CA PHE A 286 2.90 -0.09 -14.21
C PHE A 286 3.66 -1.07 -15.12
N THR A 287 3.98 -0.67 -16.35
CA THR A 287 4.81 -1.45 -17.28
C THR A 287 6.20 -1.67 -16.71
N HIS A 288 6.84 -0.62 -16.21
CA HIS A 288 8.16 -0.71 -15.59
C HIS A 288 8.11 -1.41 -14.23
N ALA A 289 7.02 -1.28 -13.47
CA ALA A 289 6.81 -2.07 -12.26
C ALA A 289 6.75 -3.58 -12.54
N LEU A 290 6.05 -4.00 -13.60
CA LEU A 290 6.01 -5.40 -14.05
C LEU A 290 7.37 -5.88 -14.55
N THR A 291 8.09 -5.03 -15.28
CA THR A 291 9.46 -5.33 -15.76
C THR A 291 10.41 -5.52 -14.58
N LEU A 292 10.34 -4.66 -13.56
CA LEU A 292 11.13 -4.76 -12.35
C LEU A 292 10.80 -6.02 -11.55
N LEU A 293 9.52 -6.38 -11.39
CA LEU A 293 9.11 -7.68 -10.82
C LEU A 293 9.73 -8.85 -11.59
N ASN A 294 9.65 -8.81 -12.92
CA ASN A 294 10.23 -9.85 -13.75
C ASN A 294 11.75 -9.98 -13.58
N ASN A 295 12.46 -8.85 -13.47
CA ASN A 295 13.90 -8.83 -13.22
C ASN A 295 14.25 -9.39 -11.83
N LEU A 296 13.51 -9.02 -10.79
CA LEU A 296 13.69 -9.55 -9.43
C LEU A 296 13.55 -11.07 -9.40
N ARG A 297 12.56 -11.62 -10.09
CA ARG A 297 12.38 -13.07 -10.27
C ARG A 297 13.63 -13.75 -10.86
N HIS A 298 14.26 -13.15 -11.87
CA HIS A 298 15.46 -13.72 -12.51
C HIS A 298 16.69 -13.64 -11.60
N HIS A 299 16.80 -12.60 -10.78
CA HIS A 299 17.86 -12.47 -9.78
C HIS A 299 17.72 -13.51 -8.64
N GLU A 300 16.50 -13.75 -8.14
CA GLU A 300 16.23 -14.81 -7.15
C GLU A 300 16.68 -16.19 -7.62
N ALA A 301 16.41 -16.53 -8.89
CA ALA A 301 16.82 -17.80 -9.49
C ALA A 301 18.35 -17.95 -9.61
N SER A 302 19.08 -16.84 -9.71
CA SER A 302 20.52 -16.83 -9.94
C SER A 302 21.34 -16.71 -8.64
N ALA A 303 20.78 -16.13 -7.57
CA ALA A 303 21.48 -15.91 -6.29
C ALA A 303 20.52 -16.00 -5.07
N PRO A 304 20.11 -17.22 -4.66
CA PRO A 304 19.08 -17.43 -3.63
C PRO A 304 19.47 -16.95 -2.22
N GLU A 305 20.76 -16.92 -1.90
CA GLU A 305 21.28 -16.56 -0.57
C GLU A 305 21.28 -15.04 -0.32
N ALA A 306 21.12 -14.23 -1.36
CA ALA A 306 21.09 -12.76 -1.30
C ALA A 306 19.67 -12.16 -1.19
N CYS A 307 18.66 -12.97 -0.84
CA CYS A 307 17.22 -12.67 -0.87
C CYS A 307 16.69 -11.58 0.11
N LEU A 308 17.44 -10.49 0.26
CA LEU A 308 16.93 -9.17 0.66
C LEU A 308 16.09 -8.50 -0.46
N GLY A 309 16.01 -9.09 -1.66
CA GLY A 309 15.18 -8.65 -2.80
C GLY A 309 13.65 -8.73 -2.57
N ASN A 310 13.20 -9.45 -1.54
CA ASN A 310 11.79 -9.69 -1.23
C ASN A 310 11.02 -8.43 -0.78
N THR A 311 11.70 -7.38 -0.31
CA THR A 311 11.03 -6.17 0.20
C THR A 311 10.51 -5.24 -0.90
N THR A 312 11.14 -5.24 -2.07
CA THR A 312 10.73 -4.43 -3.22
C THR A 312 9.57 -5.06 -4.00
N ALA A 313 9.48 -6.39 -4.04
CA ALA A 313 8.41 -7.08 -4.75
C ALA A 313 7.01 -6.84 -4.13
N VAL A 314 6.92 -6.73 -2.80
CA VAL A 314 5.65 -6.45 -2.09
C VAL A 314 4.93 -5.20 -2.61
N PRO A 315 5.53 -3.99 -2.59
CA PRO A 315 4.86 -2.79 -3.08
C PRO A 315 4.59 -2.83 -4.60
N LEU A 316 5.44 -3.49 -5.40
CA LEU A 316 5.20 -3.64 -6.84
C LEU A 316 3.97 -4.51 -7.11
N LEU A 317 3.87 -5.68 -6.47
CA LEU A 317 2.70 -6.56 -6.55
C LEU A 317 1.44 -5.82 -6.12
N ARG A 318 1.54 -5.00 -5.07
CA ARG A 318 0.41 -4.20 -4.57
C ARG A 318 -0.02 -3.13 -5.56
N ALA A 319 0.93 -2.39 -6.14
CA ALA A 319 0.65 -1.39 -7.16
C ALA A 319 -0.05 -1.99 -8.39
N VAL A 320 0.48 -3.12 -8.89
CA VAL A 320 -0.11 -3.85 -10.02
C VAL A 320 -1.50 -4.38 -9.66
N GLY A 321 -1.67 -4.98 -8.49
CA GLY A 321 -2.97 -5.48 -8.04
C GLY A 321 -4.01 -4.36 -7.91
N HIS A 322 -3.63 -3.16 -7.44
CA HIS A 322 -4.53 -2.01 -7.41
C HIS A 322 -4.93 -1.54 -8.81
N ALA A 323 -3.99 -1.50 -9.75
CA ALA A 323 -4.28 -1.18 -11.15
C ALA A 323 -5.25 -2.19 -11.77
N LEU A 324 -5.05 -3.49 -11.51
CA LEU A 324 -5.93 -4.56 -11.99
C LEU A 324 -7.33 -4.51 -11.34
N ALA A 325 -7.40 -4.25 -10.03
CA ALA A 325 -8.66 -4.26 -9.29
C ALA A 325 -9.53 -3.03 -9.54
N CYS A 326 -8.92 -1.86 -9.81
CA CYS A 326 -9.62 -0.58 -9.89
C CYS A 326 -9.60 0.04 -11.29
N GLY A 327 -8.72 -0.44 -12.17
CA GLY A 327 -8.55 0.09 -13.52
C GLY A 327 -9.68 -0.33 -14.45
N GLY A 328 -10.24 0.64 -15.17
CA GLY A 328 -11.07 0.43 -16.35
C GLY A 328 -10.22 0.21 -17.61
N PRO A 329 -10.85 0.12 -18.79
CA PRO A 329 -10.16 -0.15 -20.06
C PRO A 329 -9.02 0.84 -20.34
N SER A 330 -9.22 2.14 -20.09
CA SER A 330 -8.19 3.18 -20.29
C SER A 330 -6.96 2.99 -19.41
N THR A 331 -7.10 2.31 -18.27
CA THR A 331 -6.00 1.96 -17.37
C THR A 331 -5.32 0.66 -17.81
N LEU A 332 -6.11 -0.36 -18.15
CA LEU A 332 -5.60 -1.72 -18.40
C LEU A 332 -5.03 -1.93 -19.80
N GLU A 333 -5.62 -1.33 -20.83
CA GLU A 333 -5.18 -1.50 -22.23
C GLU A 333 -3.70 -1.13 -22.44
N PRO A 334 -3.18 0.01 -21.93
CA PRO A 334 -1.75 0.31 -22.06
C PRO A 334 -0.86 -0.70 -21.31
N ILE A 335 -1.29 -1.18 -20.14
CA ILE A 335 -0.54 -2.17 -19.36
C ILE A 335 -0.44 -3.47 -20.16
N PHE A 336 -1.56 -3.95 -20.70
CA PHE A 336 -1.59 -5.20 -21.47
C PHE A 336 -0.83 -5.06 -22.78
N SER A 337 -1.03 -3.97 -23.52
CA SER A 337 -0.39 -3.76 -24.82
C SER A 337 1.13 -3.65 -24.72
N ALA A 338 1.67 -3.22 -23.57
CA ALA A 338 3.10 -3.16 -23.33
C ALA A 338 3.73 -4.54 -23.01
N GLN A 339 2.93 -5.59 -22.79
CA GLN A 339 3.42 -6.92 -22.47
C GLN A 339 3.46 -7.85 -23.70
N PRO A 340 4.50 -8.69 -23.88
CA PRO A 340 4.65 -9.53 -25.08
C PRO A 340 3.45 -10.46 -25.37
N LYS A 341 2.80 -11.00 -24.33
CA LYS A 341 1.60 -11.85 -24.46
C LYS A 341 0.38 -11.23 -23.76
N GLY A 342 0.34 -9.91 -23.64
CA GLY A 342 -0.75 -9.22 -22.94
C GLY A 342 -0.90 -9.65 -21.48
N ALA A 343 -2.15 -9.83 -21.05
CA ALA A 343 -2.48 -10.29 -19.70
C ALA A 343 -1.84 -11.63 -19.31
N CYS A 344 -1.53 -12.52 -20.27
CA CYS A 344 -0.87 -13.80 -20.00
C CYS A 344 0.54 -13.61 -19.43
N SER A 345 1.32 -12.64 -19.94
CA SER A 345 2.65 -12.34 -19.39
C SER A 345 2.57 -11.80 -17.96
N ILE A 346 1.52 -11.05 -17.64
CA ILE A 346 1.26 -10.57 -16.28
C ILE A 346 0.99 -11.74 -15.35
N ALA A 347 0.10 -12.66 -15.75
CA ALA A 347 -0.16 -13.88 -14.99
C ALA A 347 1.10 -14.75 -14.80
N GLU A 348 1.96 -14.86 -15.81
CA GLU A 348 3.25 -15.57 -15.73
C GLU A 348 4.23 -14.94 -14.73
N VAL A 349 4.23 -13.60 -14.59
CA VAL A 349 5.04 -12.91 -13.57
C VAL A 349 4.44 -13.12 -12.18
N LEU A 350 3.14 -12.89 -12.03
CA LEU A 350 2.46 -12.99 -10.74
C LEU A 350 2.49 -14.42 -10.17
N LYS A 351 2.31 -15.46 -11.00
CA LYS A 351 2.31 -16.87 -10.52
C LYS A 351 3.63 -17.27 -9.86
N HIS A 352 4.77 -16.70 -10.26
CA HIS A 352 6.08 -16.98 -9.65
C HIS A 352 6.04 -16.69 -8.15
N TYR A 353 5.45 -15.57 -7.77
CA TYR A 353 5.35 -15.11 -6.38
C TYR A 353 4.31 -15.89 -5.55
N CYS A 354 3.45 -16.69 -6.19
CA CYS A 354 2.60 -17.68 -5.53
C CYS A 354 3.30 -19.03 -5.30
N GLY A 355 4.47 -19.24 -5.89
CA GLY A 355 5.17 -20.52 -5.86
C GLY A 355 5.60 -20.98 -4.46
N PRO A 356 5.94 -22.26 -4.32
CA PRO A 356 6.54 -22.78 -3.09
C PRO A 356 7.89 -22.09 -2.82
N GLY A 357 8.20 -21.82 -1.55
CA GLY A 357 9.45 -21.15 -1.13
C GLY A 357 9.39 -19.62 -1.12
N GLN A 358 8.33 -19.02 -1.65
CA GLN A 358 8.10 -17.57 -1.56
C GLN A 358 7.67 -17.15 -0.15
N ALA A 359 8.02 -15.92 0.24
CA ALA A 359 7.58 -15.35 1.51
C ALA A 359 6.05 -15.22 1.56
N ALA A 360 5.45 -15.46 2.73
CA ALA A 360 3.99 -15.45 2.89
C ALA A 360 3.32 -14.15 2.44
N CYS A 361 3.96 -13.00 2.68
CA CYS A 361 3.47 -11.70 2.23
C CYS A 361 3.46 -11.55 0.70
N LEU A 362 4.43 -12.16 0.00
CA LEU A 362 4.48 -12.17 -1.46
C LEU A 362 3.40 -13.09 -2.03
N GLN A 363 3.25 -14.29 -1.46
CA GLN A 363 2.18 -15.22 -1.85
C GLN A 363 0.81 -14.57 -1.71
N GLN A 364 0.57 -13.87 -0.60
CA GLN A 364 -0.67 -13.14 -0.36
C GLN A 364 -0.92 -12.04 -1.40
N GLU A 365 0.07 -11.19 -1.70
CA GLU A 365 -0.10 -10.10 -2.66
C GLU A 365 -0.23 -10.59 -4.10
N ALA A 366 0.54 -11.60 -4.48
CA ALA A 366 0.50 -12.21 -5.79
C ALA A 366 -0.84 -12.91 -6.04
N ALA A 367 -1.32 -13.70 -5.07
CA ALA A 367 -2.62 -14.37 -5.17
C ALA A 367 -3.76 -13.35 -5.32
N TRP A 368 -3.67 -12.22 -4.62
CA TRP A 368 -4.65 -11.15 -4.76
C TRP A 368 -4.59 -10.42 -6.11
N ALA A 369 -3.38 -10.12 -6.60
CA ALA A 369 -3.23 -9.52 -7.92
C ALA A 369 -3.77 -10.47 -9.02
N LEU A 370 -3.49 -11.77 -8.91
CA LEU A 370 -4.08 -12.80 -9.79
C LEU A 370 -5.61 -12.83 -9.65
N GLY A 371 -6.15 -12.79 -8.44
CA GLY A 371 -7.59 -12.75 -8.21
C GLY A 371 -8.25 -11.50 -8.79
N SER A 372 -7.55 -10.37 -8.77
CA SER A 372 -7.99 -9.12 -9.39
C SER A 372 -7.97 -9.23 -10.92
N LEU A 373 -6.97 -9.90 -11.50
CA LEU A 373 -6.92 -10.22 -12.93
C LEU A 373 -8.07 -11.16 -13.34
N CYS A 374 -8.34 -12.23 -12.59
CA CYS A 374 -9.48 -13.12 -12.83
C CYS A 374 -10.83 -12.38 -12.73
N GLY A 375 -10.88 -11.35 -11.87
CA GLY A 375 -12.10 -10.58 -11.58
C GLY A 375 -12.48 -9.56 -12.65
N LEU A 376 -11.71 -9.46 -13.74
CA LEU A 376 -12.07 -8.61 -14.87
C LEU A 376 -13.42 -9.03 -15.47
N LYS A 377 -14.13 -8.04 -16.03
CA LYS A 377 -15.49 -8.25 -16.58
C LYS A 377 -15.53 -9.02 -17.90
N ASP A 378 -14.39 -9.19 -18.54
CA ASP A 378 -14.24 -9.97 -19.76
C ASP A 378 -13.47 -11.26 -19.49
N ARG A 379 -13.30 -12.09 -20.52
CA ARG A 379 -12.56 -13.36 -20.37
C ARG A 379 -11.04 -13.20 -20.42
N ILE A 380 -10.52 -12.01 -20.75
CA ILE A 380 -9.07 -11.80 -20.96
C ILE A 380 -8.28 -12.24 -19.73
N GLY A 381 -8.75 -11.85 -18.54
CA GLY A 381 -8.10 -12.21 -17.29
C GLY A 381 -8.16 -13.70 -16.97
N SER A 382 -9.34 -14.33 -17.12
CA SER A 382 -9.52 -15.76 -16.86
C SER A 382 -8.72 -16.63 -17.83
N ASP A 383 -8.75 -16.28 -19.12
CA ASP A 383 -8.00 -17.00 -20.16
C ASP A 383 -6.49 -16.86 -19.94
N ALA A 384 -6.01 -15.66 -19.56
CA ALA A 384 -4.60 -15.44 -19.22
C ALA A 384 -4.10 -16.32 -18.07
N ILE A 385 -4.93 -16.53 -17.04
CA ILE A 385 -4.60 -17.34 -15.87
C ILE A 385 -4.45 -18.81 -16.25
N LEU A 386 -5.35 -19.31 -17.09
CA LEU A 386 -5.28 -20.67 -17.63
C LEU A 386 -4.05 -20.86 -18.52
N MET A 387 -3.84 -19.96 -19.48
CA MET A 387 -2.70 -20.04 -20.41
C MET A 387 -1.36 -19.94 -19.71
N ALA A 388 -1.29 -19.17 -18.63
CA ALA A 388 -0.10 -19.06 -17.80
C ALA A 388 0.11 -20.25 -16.85
N GLY A 389 -0.85 -21.17 -16.68
CA GLY A 389 -0.79 -22.22 -15.67
C GLY A 389 -0.75 -21.66 -14.23
N ALA A 390 -1.45 -20.55 -14.01
CA ALA A 390 -1.52 -19.89 -12.70
C ALA A 390 -2.59 -20.53 -11.79
N LEU A 391 -3.52 -21.32 -12.34
CA LEU A 391 -4.50 -22.08 -11.57
C LEU A 391 -3.80 -23.07 -10.63
N GLU A 392 -2.79 -23.80 -11.11
CA GLU A 392 -2.03 -24.77 -10.34
C GLU A 392 -1.29 -24.10 -9.16
N ALA A 393 -0.76 -22.90 -9.37
CA ALA A 393 -0.12 -22.12 -8.31
C ALA A 393 -1.13 -21.69 -7.22
N LEU A 394 -2.31 -21.22 -7.62
CA LEU A 394 -3.40 -20.87 -6.69
C LEU A 394 -3.91 -22.09 -5.93
N LEU A 395 -4.04 -23.23 -6.60
CA LEU A 395 -4.39 -24.50 -5.95
C LEU A 395 -3.30 -24.92 -4.97
N GLY A 396 -2.02 -24.81 -5.34
CA GLY A 396 -0.90 -25.06 -4.43
C GLY A 396 -0.97 -24.23 -3.15
N LEU A 397 -1.37 -22.96 -3.26
CA LEU A 397 -1.61 -22.11 -2.09
C LEU A 397 -2.81 -22.56 -1.25
N LEU A 398 -3.86 -23.10 -1.84
CA LEU A 398 -5.01 -23.64 -1.08
C LEU A 398 -4.67 -24.90 -0.27
N HIS A 399 -3.84 -25.79 -0.83
CA HIS A 399 -3.54 -27.10 -0.25
C HIS A 399 -2.30 -27.11 0.66
N GLY A 400 -1.37 -26.18 0.46
CA GLY A 400 -0.04 -26.21 1.08
C GLY A 400 0.01 -25.70 2.51
N SER A 401 1.22 -25.69 3.09
CA SER A 401 1.55 -25.07 4.38
C SER A 401 1.59 -23.54 4.34
N SER A 402 0.79 -22.94 3.45
CA SER A 402 0.72 -21.50 3.26
C SER A 402 0.01 -20.85 4.45
N THR A 403 0.25 -19.56 4.65
CA THR A 403 -0.44 -18.83 5.71
C THR A 403 -1.93 -18.72 5.43
N TRP A 404 -2.72 -18.57 6.49
CA TRP A 404 -4.16 -18.34 6.38
C TRP A 404 -4.53 -17.22 5.41
N LEU A 405 -3.77 -16.11 5.44
CA LEU A 405 -3.97 -14.98 4.54
C LEU A 405 -3.73 -15.36 3.07
N ALA A 406 -2.67 -16.13 2.76
CA ALA A 406 -2.42 -16.58 1.40
C ALA A 406 -3.52 -17.55 0.90
N ARG A 407 -3.99 -18.48 1.75
CA ARG A 407 -5.13 -19.36 1.44
C ARG A 407 -6.39 -18.57 1.11
N ARG A 408 -6.70 -17.55 1.92
CA ARG A 408 -7.85 -16.67 1.71
C ARG A 408 -7.81 -16.01 0.34
N GLU A 409 -6.69 -15.39 -0.03
CA GLU A 409 -6.56 -14.70 -1.32
C GLU A 409 -6.59 -15.66 -2.51
N ALA A 410 -5.99 -16.85 -2.37
CA ALA A 410 -6.08 -17.89 -3.38
C ALA A 410 -7.53 -18.36 -3.60
N ALA A 411 -8.31 -18.49 -2.53
CA ALA A 411 -9.73 -18.82 -2.64
C ALA A 411 -10.55 -17.72 -3.32
N PHE A 412 -10.28 -16.45 -3.01
CA PHE A 412 -10.89 -15.32 -3.73
C PHE A 412 -10.55 -15.37 -5.22
N ALA A 413 -9.29 -15.65 -5.58
CA ALA A 413 -8.88 -15.76 -6.97
C ALA A 413 -9.59 -16.91 -7.70
N ILE A 414 -9.72 -18.07 -7.05
CA ILE A 414 -10.42 -19.24 -7.58
C ILE A 414 -11.93 -18.98 -7.71
N ALA A 415 -12.54 -18.27 -6.77
CA ALA A 415 -13.94 -17.87 -6.88
C ALA A 415 -14.18 -16.91 -8.05
N ASN A 416 -13.29 -15.94 -8.27
CA ASN A 416 -13.36 -15.05 -9.43
C ASN A 416 -13.14 -15.81 -10.75
N LEU A 417 -12.18 -16.74 -10.77
CA LEU A 417 -11.93 -17.58 -11.93
C LEU A 417 -13.12 -18.50 -12.24
N SER A 418 -13.78 -19.05 -11.22
CA SER A 418 -15.03 -19.82 -11.34
C SER A 418 -16.16 -19.00 -11.98
N ALA A 419 -16.18 -17.68 -11.73
CA ALA A 419 -17.12 -16.76 -12.37
C ALA A 419 -16.81 -16.52 -13.86
N GLY A 420 -15.57 -16.79 -14.31
CA GLY A 420 -15.16 -16.89 -15.71
C GLY A 420 -15.26 -15.61 -16.53
N GLY A 421 -15.16 -14.44 -15.91
CA GLY A 421 -15.36 -13.15 -16.59
C GLY A 421 -16.78 -12.94 -17.15
N ALA A 422 -17.75 -13.80 -16.82
CA ALA A 422 -19.10 -13.78 -17.40
C ALA A 422 -20.06 -12.85 -16.63
N ALA A 423 -19.62 -11.63 -16.26
CA ALA A 423 -20.37 -10.74 -15.37
C ALA A 423 -20.85 -11.39 -14.04
N GLY A 424 -20.19 -12.45 -13.59
CA GLY A 424 -20.56 -13.19 -12.38
C GLY A 424 -21.54 -14.35 -12.58
N THR A 425 -21.96 -14.67 -13.81
CA THR A 425 -22.90 -15.78 -14.06
C THR A 425 -22.25 -17.16 -13.95
N GLY A 426 -20.92 -17.25 -13.96
CA GLY A 426 -20.20 -18.52 -13.93
C GLY A 426 -20.03 -19.15 -15.31
N SER A 427 -18.92 -19.86 -15.50
CA SER A 427 -18.71 -20.75 -16.65
C SER A 427 -18.84 -22.20 -16.18
N PRO A 428 -19.77 -23.01 -16.72
CA PRO A 428 -19.91 -24.42 -16.35
C PRO A 428 -18.62 -25.21 -16.57
N GLU A 429 -17.92 -24.96 -17.68
CA GLU A 429 -16.66 -25.61 -18.02
C GLU A 429 -15.58 -25.28 -16.99
N MET A 430 -15.42 -24.00 -16.67
CA MET A 430 -14.42 -23.54 -15.70
C MET A 430 -14.70 -24.07 -14.30
N MET A 431 -15.97 -24.06 -13.90
CA MET A 431 -16.43 -24.61 -12.62
C MET A 431 -16.17 -26.10 -12.51
N LEU A 432 -16.48 -26.87 -13.55
CA LEU A 432 -16.19 -28.31 -13.56
C LEU A 432 -14.69 -28.59 -13.49
N GLN A 433 -13.87 -27.82 -14.21
CA GLN A 433 -12.41 -27.96 -14.17
C GLN A 433 -11.83 -27.62 -12.79
N ILE A 434 -12.30 -26.54 -12.15
CA ILE A 434 -11.88 -26.15 -10.80
C ILE A 434 -12.35 -27.18 -9.76
N CYS A 435 -13.61 -27.61 -9.83
CA CYS A 435 -14.19 -28.56 -8.88
C CYS A 435 -13.72 -30.01 -9.07
N ALA A 436 -13.03 -30.32 -10.17
CA ALA A 436 -12.32 -31.60 -10.32
C ALA A 436 -11.22 -31.78 -9.27
N TRP A 437 -10.75 -30.69 -8.64
CA TRP A 437 -9.81 -30.72 -7.53
C TRP A 437 -10.56 -30.91 -6.20
N PRO A 438 -10.45 -32.09 -5.54
CA PRO A 438 -11.30 -32.44 -4.39
C PRO A 438 -11.23 -31.45 -3.22
N THR A 439 -10.08 -30.82 -3.06
CA THR A 439 -9.77 -29.86 -2.00
C THR A 439 -10.43 -28.50 -2.17
N VAL A 440 -10.77 -28.09 -3.40
CA VAL A 440 -11.42 -26.80 -3.62
C VAL A 440 -12.79 -26.82 -2.96
N LEU A 441 -13.57 -27.87 -3.23
CA LEU A 441 -14.87 -28.09 -2.61
C LEU A 441 -14.76 -28.12 -1.08
N GLN A 442 -13.80 -28.89 -0.54
CA GLN A 442 -13.60 -28.97 0.90
C GLN A 442 -13.21 -27.62 1.52
N THR A 443 -12.33 -26.86 0.86
CA THR A 443 -11.91 -25.53 1.34
C THR A 443 -13.09 -24.57 1.45
N PHE A 444 -13.94 -24.47 0.41
CA PHE A 444 -15.11 -23.59 0.46
C PHE A 444 -16.15 -24.05 1.49
N LEU A 445 -16.23 -25.35 1.79
CA LEU A 445 -17.06 -25.88 2.88
C LEU A 445 -16.47 -25.60 4.26
N GLU A 446 -15.14 -25.59 4.41
CA GLU A 446 -14.44 -25.17 5.64
C GLU A 446 -14.71 -23.69 5.97
N PHE A 447 -14.81 -22.83 4.95
CA PHE A 447 -15.12 -21.41 5.16
C PHE A 447 -16.48 -21.16 5.80
N LEU A 448 -17.45 -22.06 5.60
CA LEU A 448 -18.75 -21.95 6.28
C LEU A 448 -18.63 -22.08 7.81
N SER A 449 -17.50 -22.58 8.32
CA SER A 449 -17.23 -22.68 9.75
C SER A 449 -16.17 -21.68 10.22
N SER A 450 -15.81 -20.69 9.39
CA SER A 450 -14.83 -19.66 9.75
C SER A 450 -15.42 -18.62 10.69
N GLU A 451 -14.59 -18.09 11.59
CA GLU A 451 -14.92 -16.89 12.38
C GLU A 451 -14.98 -15.63 11.49
N ASP A 452 -14.27 -15.63 10.36
CA ASP A 452 -14.26 -14.53 9.39
C ASP A 452 -15.54 -14.54 8.54
N GLN A 453 -16.44 -13.59 8.83
CA GLN A 453 -17.73 -13.46 8.15
C GLN A 453 -17.59 -13.15 6.64
N GLU A 454 -16.48 -12.53 6.20
CA GLU A 454 -16.25 -12.30 4.77
C GLU A 454 -15.95 -13.62 4.05
N LEU A 455 -15.25 -14.54 4.71
CA LEU A 455 -14.98 -15.88 4.18
C LEU A 455 -16.22 -16.77 4.18
N VAL A 456 -17.04 -16.71 5.23
CA VAL A 456 -18.33 -17.41 5.26
C VAL A 456 -19.17 -16.98 4.05
N MET A 457 -19.29 -15.68 3.81
CA MET A 457 -20.03 -15.13 2.68
C MET A 457 -19.42 -15.54 1.34
N LEU A 458 -18.08 -15.52 1.19
CA LEU A 458 -17.39 -16.00 0.00
C LEU A 458 -17.72 -17.47 -0.29
N GLY A 459 -17.69 -18.32 0.74
CA GLY A 459 -18.07 -19.73 0.66
C GLY A 459 -19.50 -19.91 0.16
N LEU A 460 -20.46 -19.24 0.80
CA LEU A 460 -21.87 -19.30 0.40
C LEU A 460 -22.11 -18.83 -1.04
N GLN A 461 -21.47 -17.73 -1.45
CA GLN A 461 -21.58 -17.21 -2.82
C GLN A 461 -20.98 -18.16 -3.85
N TRP A 462 -19.86 -18.81 -3.53
CA TRP A 462 -19.26 -19.79 -4.42
C TRP A 462 -20.12 -21.05 -4.55
N LEU A 463 -20.70 -21.54 -3.45
CA LEU A 463 -21.64 -22.66 -3.45
C LEU A 463 -22.91 -22.39 -4.26
N GLU A 464 -23.50 -21.19 -4.12
CA GLU A 464 -24.63 -20.74 -4.94
C GLU A 464 -24.27 -20.83 -6.42
N MET A 465 -23.12 -20.25 -6.78
CA MET A 465 -22.66 -20.24 -8.16
C MET A 465 -22.43 -21.66 -8.66
N PHE A 466 -21.93 -22.58 -7.82
CA PHE A 466 -21.70 -23.98 -8.19
C PHE A 466 -23.01 -24.71 -8.49
N ILE A 467 -23.98 -24.63 -7.58
CA ILE A 467 -25.29 -25.27 -7.79
C ILE A 467 -26.00 -24.66 -8.99
N ARG A 468 -26.02 -23.33 -9.13
CA ARG A 468 -26.72 -22.65 -10.22
C ARG A 468 -26.11 -22.95 -11.59
N THR A 469 -24.78 -23.00 -11.68
CA THR A 469 -24.05 -23.12 -12.95
C THR A 469 -23.94 -24.57 -13.40
N VAL A 470 -23.61 -25.48 -12.48
CA VAL A 470 -23.35 -26.90 -12.79
C VAL A 470 -24.58 -27.78 -12.59
N ARG A 471 -25.54 -27.36 -11.75
CA ARG A 471 -26.83 -28.05 -11.48
C ARG A 471 -26.64 -29.39 -10.77
N GLU A 472 -27.26 -30.46 -11.25
CA GLU A 472 -27.34 -31.76 -10.57
C GLU A 472 -25.98 -32.37 -10.17
N PRO A 473 -24.92 -32.35 -11.01
CA PRO A 473 -23.59 -32.81 -10.59
C PRO A 473 -23.03 -32.04 -9.39
N ALA A 474 -23.28 -30.72 -9.30
CA ALA A 474 -22.86 -29.92 -8.16
C ALA A 474 -23.65 -30.26 -6.90
N LYS A 475 -24.98 -30.42 -7.02
CA LYS A 475 -25.82 -30.86 -5.90
C LYS A 475 -25.33 -32.20 -5.33
N ALA A 476 -25.10 -33.18 -6.21
CA ALA A 476 -24.61 -34.50 -5.81
C ALA A 476 -23.26 -34.42 -5.09
N ALA A 477 -22.28 -33.70 -5.66
CA ALA A 477 -20.96 -33.52 -5.06
C ALA A 477 -21.03 -32.84 -3.68
N LEU A 478 -21.85 -31.79 -3.56
CA LEU A 478 -22.03 -31.06 -2.30
C LEU A 478 -22.74 -31.87 -1.23
N MET A 479 -23.74 -32.66 -1.60
CA MET A 479 -24.42 -33.59 -0.69
C MET A 479 -23.44 -34.63 -0.14
N SER A 480 -22.64 -35.25 -1.02
CA SER A 480 -21.60 -36.21 -0.61
C SER A 480 -20.53 -35.58 0.28
N ALA A 481 -20.26 -34.28 0.13
CA ALA A 481 -19.29 -33.54 0.94
C ALA A 481 -19.87 -32.98 2.26
N GLY A 482 -21.15 -33.23 2.57
CA GLY A 482 -21.77 -32.78 3.83
C GLY A 482 -22.17 -31.30 3.85
N ALA A 483 -22.36 -30.67 2.69
CA ALA A 483 -22.71 -29.25 2.60
C ALA A 483 -24.03 -28.91 3.29
N LEU A 484 -25.05 -29.76 3.15
CA LEU A 484 -26.38 -29.53 3.70
C LEU A 484 -26.36 -29.41 5.25
N GLN A 485 -25.56 -30.25 5.92
CA GLN A 485 -25.40 -30.19 7.37
C GLN A 485 -24.77 -28.86 7.79
N ARG A 486 -23.69 -28.44 7.12
CA ARG A 486 -22.99 -27.19 7.41
C ARG A 486 -23.89 -25.97 7.19
N LEU A 487 -24.66 -25.94 6.10
CA LEU A 487 -25.61 -24.86 5.81
C LEU A 487 -26.72 -24.78 6.86
N THR A 488 -27.24 -25.93 7.32
CA THR A 488 -28.26 -25.99 8.37
C THR A 488 -27.72 -25.44 9.69
N CYS A 489 -26.51 -25.86 10.09
CA CYS A 489 -25.85 -25.32 11.28
C CYS A 489 -25.70 -23.79 11.16
N LEU A 490 -25.22 -23.31 10.01
CA LEU A 490 -24.99 -21.89 9.77
C LEU A 490 -26.28 -21.05 9.82
N GLN A 491 -27.38 -21.56 9.28
CA GLN A 491 -28.70 -20.91 9.33
C GLN A 491 -29.16 -20.69 10.78
N SER A 492 -28.83 -21.62 11.68
CA SER A 492 -29.22 -21.57 13.10
C SER A 492 -28.18 -20.92 14.03
N ALA A 493 -27.00 -20.56 13.52
CA ALA A 493 -25.88 -20.10 14.33
C ALA A 493 -26.07 -18.66 14.82
N THR A 494 -26.04 -18.43 16.13
CA THR A 494 -26.25 -17.11 16.74
C THR A 494 -25.09 -16.14 16.57
N GLU A 495 -23.89 -16.64 16.32
CA GLU A 495 -22.65 -15.85 16.23
C GLU A 495 -22.33 -15.38 14.80
N VAL A 496 -23.16 -15.75 13.83
CA VAL A 496 -22.98 -15.45 12.41
C VAL A 496 -23.89 -14.28 12.02
N ASN A 497 -23.41 -13.42 11.11
CA ASN A 497 -24.21 -12.29 10.68
C ASN A 497 -25.51 -12.73 9.98
N LEU A 498 -26.55 -11.91 10.13
CA LEU A 498 -27.89 -12.21 9.59
C LEU A 498 -27.87 -12.46 8.07
N GLU A 499 -26.95 -11.81 7.35
CA GLU A 499 -26.83 -11.93 5.90
C GLU A 499 -26.36 -13.34 5.48
N SER A 500 -25.37 -13.90 6.17
CA SER A 500 -24.88 -15.25 5.91
C SER A 500 -25.92 -16.31 6.29
N GLN A 501 -26.66 -16.09 7.39
CA GLN A 501 -27.79 -16.96 7.76
C GLN A 501 -28.88 -16.96 6.68
N GLN A 502 -29.25 -15.78 6.15
CA GLN A 502 -30.24 -15.64 5.09
C GLN A 502 -29.77 -16.32 3.79
N MET A 503 -28.49 -16.17 3.45
CA MET A 503 -27.92 -16.83 2.27
C MET A 503 -27.86 -18.35 2.43
N ALA A 504 -27.54 -18.87 3.63
CA ALA A 504 -27.62 -20.30 3.92
C ALA A 504 -29.06 -20.83 3.79
N ALA A 505 -30.04 -20.11 4.33
CA ALA A 505 -31.46 -20.43 4.19
C ALA A 505 -31.93 -20.44 2.73
N HIS A 506 -31.36 -19.58 1.89
CA HIS A 506 -31.65 -19.55 0.45
C HIS A 506 -31.05 -20.75 -0.31
N LEU A 507 -29.87 -21.22 0.10
CA LEU A 507 -29.18 -22.34 -0.54
C LEU A 507 -29.80 -23.69 -0.23
N ILE A 508 -30.31 -23.90 1.00
CA ILE A 508 -30.85 -25.20 1.44
C ILE A 508 -31.93 -25.74 0.48
N PRO A 509 -32.95 -24.97 0.05
CA PRO A 509 -33.93 -25.42 -0.92
C PRO A 509 -33.36 -25.77 -2.31
N MET A 510 -32.18 -25.25 -2.68
CA MET A 510 -31.56 -25.54 -3.98
C MET A 510 -31.02 -26.98 -4.08
N PHE A 511 -30.96 -27.71 -2.96
CA PHE A 511 -30.59 -29.14 -2.92
C PHE A 511 -31.75 -30.08 -3.21
N SER A 512 -32.99 -29.57 -3.18
CA SER A 512 -34.19 -30.29 -3.66
C SER A 512 -34.26 -30.25 -5.18
#